data_AF-A0A1Z5LCU4-F1
#
_entry.id   AF-A0A1Z5LCU4-F1
#
_cell.length_a   1.000
_cell.length_b   1.000
_cell.length_c   1.000
_cell.angle_alpha   90.00
_cell.angle_beta   90.00
_cell.angle_gamma   90.00
#
_symmetry.space_group_name_H-M   'P 1'
#
loop_
_entity.id
_entity.type
_entity.pdbx_description
1 polymer ?
#
loop_
_entity_poly.entity_id
_entity_poly.type
_entity_poly.pdbx_seq_one_letter_code
_entity_poly.pdbx_strand_id
1 'polypeptide(L)'
;MVGNFQETEVLEVHIFGAFLALGVGTLYTWVQTAMSFGTHPLVNSVYAARFRLVLSLLATVAFISTAVTAALSLAKFHGRDRTKWGPADGGYHLHLASTASEWLTAFAVDLYILTFVREFHNIYLESPKVYFLVNDAHSVRSSEVYHTQEQLEVPGSD
;
A
#
# COMPACT_ATOMS: atom_id res chain seq x y z
N MET A 1 17.27 -4.03 -2.01
CA MET A 1 17.95 -4.73 -3.13
C MET A 1 17.96 -6.22 -2.80
N VAL A 2 16.95 -6.95 -3.30
CA VAL A 2 16.70 -8.39 -3.10
C VAL A 2 17.45 -9.24 -4.14
N GLY A 3 18.47 -8.66 -4.79
CA GLY A 3 19.10 -9.19 -6.00
C GLY A 3 20.09 -10.34 -5.81
N ASN A 4 20.03 -11.12 -4.73
CA ASN A 4 20.92 -12.28 -4.52
C ASN A 4 20.20 -13.58 -4.13
N PHE A 5 18.88 -13.61 -4.21
CA PHE A 5 18.12 -14.86 -4.08
C PHE A 5 17.73 -15.33 -5.47
N GLN A 6 18.16 -16.54 -5.85
CA GLN A 6 17.65 -17.17 -7.06
C GLN A 6 16.16 -17.53 -6.81
N GLU A 7 15.30 -17.16 -7.74
CA GLU A 7 13.86 -17.50 -7.79
C GLU A 7 13.60 -19.02 -7.65
N THR A 8 14.64 -19.84 -7.88
CA THR A 8 14.60 -21.31 -7.87
C THR A 8 14.59 -21.98 -6.50
N GLU A 9 15.16 -21.38 -5.45
CA GLU A 9 15.24 -22.05 -4.14
C GLU A 9 13.91 -21.95 -3.36
N VAL A 10 13.04 -20.97 -3.66
CA VAL A 10 11.78 -20.76 -2.93
C VAL A 10 10.66 -20.12 -3.79
N LEU A 11 10.29 -20.77 -4.90
CA LEU A 11 9.12 -20.37 -5.71
C LEU A 11 7.84 -20.21 -4.84
N GLU A 12 7.67 -21.06 -3.83
CA GLU A 12 6.55 -20.96 -2.88
C GLU A 12 6.54 -19.64 -2.11
N VAL A 13 7.70 -19.19 -1.63
CA VAL A 13 7.84 -17.90 -0.93
C VAL A 13 7.59 -16.75 -1.87
N HIS A 14 8.04 -16.85 -3.13
CA HIS A 14 7.74 -15.84 -4.14
C HIS A 14 6.22 -15.74 -4.40
N ILE A 15 5.54 -16.86 -4.63
CA ILE A 15 4.08 -16.87 -4.87
C ILE A 15 3.33 -16.31 -3.66
N PHE A 16 3.74 -16.69 -2.44
CA PHE A 16 3.17 -16.16 -1.22
C PHE A 16 3.39 -14.65 -1.08
N GLY A 17 4.61 -14.19 -1.33
CA GLY A 17 4.96 -12.76 -1.33
C GLY A 17 4.19 -11.97 -2.38
N ALA A 18 4.06 -12.48 -3.60
CA ALA A 18 3.29 -11.88 -4.68
C ALA A 18 1.80 -11.81 -4.34
N PHE A 19 1.23 -12.86 -3.73
CA PHE A 19 -0.15 -12.85 -3.25
C PHE A 19 -0.38 -11.78 -2.18
N LEU A 20 0.54 -11.64 -1.22
CA LEU A 20 0.45 -10.59 -0.20
C LEU A 20 0.63 -9.20 -0.82
N ALA A 21 1.66 -8.99 -1.61
CA ALA A 21 1.97 -7.67 -2.17
C ALA A 21 0.90 -7.21 -3.17
N LEU A 22 0.52 -8.07 -4.12
CA LEU A 22 -0.38 -7.71 -5.21
C LEU A 22 -1.83 -8.05 -4.90
N GLY A 23 -2.11 -9.22 -4.33
CA GLY A 23 -3.48 -9.66 -4.00
C GLY A 23 -4.06 -8.88 -2.82
N VAL A 24 -3.40 -8.95 -1.66
CA VAL A 24 -3.83 -8.18 -0.47
C VAL A 24 -3.63 -6.69 -0.71
N GLY A 25 -2.59 -6.26 -1.43
CA GLY A 25 -2.43 -4.87 -1.88
C GLY A 25 -3.62 -4.38 -2.72
N THR A 26 -4.11 -5.18 -3.67
CA THR A 26 -5.31 -4.83 -4.45
C THR A 26 -6.55 -4.71 -3.56
N LEU A 27 -6.75 -5.62 -2.61
CA LEU A 27 -7.85 -5.53 -1.64
C LEU A 27 -7.74 -4.26 -0.79
N TYR A 28 -6.53 -3.91 -0.35
CA TYR A 28 -6.26 -2.68 0.38
C TYR A 28 -6.72 -1.44 -0.42
N THR A 29 -6.44 -1.39 -1.73
CA THR A 29 -6.90 -0.27 -2.56
C THR A 29 -8.42 -0.13 -2.56
N TRP A 30 -9.19 -1.23 -2.53
CA TRP A 30 -10.66 -1.15 -2.47
C TRP A 30 -11.18 -0.61 -1.16
N VAL A 31 -10.63 -1.10 -0.04
CA VAL A 31 -10.99 -0.62 1.31
C VAL A 31 -10.69 0.88 1.40
N GLN A 32 -9.50 1.30 0.97
CA GLN A 32 -9.11 2.70 0.97
C GLN A 32 -9.93 3.58 0.02
N THR A 33 -10.39 3.03 -1.11
CA THR A 33 -11.25 3.76 -2.05
C THR A 33 -12.63 4.00 -1.42
N ALA A 34 -13.19 2.99 -0.76
CA ALA A 34 -14.45 3.13 -0.02
C ALA A 34 -14.33 4.19 1.08
N MET A 35 -13.25 4.16 1.86
CA MET A 35 -12.96 5.18 2.88
C MET A 35 -12.81 6.56 2.24
N SER A 36 -12.10 6.70 1.11
CA SER A 36 -11.92 7.98 0.41
C SER A 36 -13.24 8.62 -0.04
N PHE A 37 -14.26 7.82 -0.38
CA PHE A 37 -15.60 8.36 -0.64
C PHE A 37 -16.33 8.76 0.65
N GLY A 38 -16.14 8.01 1.73
CA GLY A 38 -16.73 8.33 3.05
C GLY A 38 -16.09 9.54 3.75
N THR A 39 -14.81 9.81 3.50
CA THR A 39 -14.06 10.93 4.10
C THR A 39 -14.09 12.20 3.25
N HIS A 40 -14.65 12.15 2.05
CA HIS A 40 -14.90 13.34 1.25
C HIS A 40 -16.06 14.17 1.85
N PRO A 41 -15.97 15.51 1.92
CA PRO A 41 -14.87 16.37 1.45
C PRO A 41 -13.79 16.68 2.50
N LEU A 42 -13.87 16.08 3.69
CA LEU A 42 -13.04 16.44 4.84
C LEU A 42 -11.54 16.14 4.63
N VAL A 43 -11.22 14.94 4.14
CA VAL A 43 -9.82 14.48 4.01
C VAL A 43 -9.30 14.61 2.58
N ASN A 44 -10.17 14.36 1.59
CA ASN A 44 -9.79 14.28 0.18
C ASN A 44 -10.85 14.89 -0.73
N SER A 45 -10.45 15.27 -1.95
CA SER A 45 -11.38 15.69 -3.00
C SER A 45 -12.11 14.51 -3.65
N VAL A 46 -13.27 14.77 -4.25
CA VAL A 46 -14.04 13.74 -4.99
C VAL A 46 -13.27 13.23 -6.20
N TYR A 47 -12.43 14.08 -6.81
CA TYR A 47 -11.57 13.70 -7.93
C TYR A 47 -10.49 12.71 -7.49
N ALA A 48 -9.88 12.91 -6.32
CA ALA A 48 -8.93 11.96 -5.74
C ALA A 48 -9.61 10.60 -5.47
N ALA A 49 -10.81 10.59 -4.88
CA ALA A 49 -11.57 9.35 -4.64
C ALA A 49 -11.93 8.60 -5.95
N ARG A 50 -12.35 9.33 -6.99
CA ARG A 50 -12.63 8.75 -8.32
C ARG A 50 -11.36 8.22 -9.00
N PHE A 51 -10.24 8.93 -8.88
CA PHE A 51 -8.96 8.47 -9.42
C PHE A 51 -8.49 7.18 -8.74
N ARG A 52 -8.60 7.12 -7.40
CA ARG A 52 -8.37 5.90 -6.61
C ARG A 52 -9.24 4.74 -7.08
N LEU A 53 -10.52 4.97 -7.35
CA LEU A 53 -11.41 3.95 -7.90
C LEU A 53 -10.93 3.41 -9.25
N VAL A 54 -10.49 4.29 -10.16
CA VAL A 54 -9.94 3.87 -11.46
C VAL A 54 -8.69 3.01 -11.28
N LEU A 55 -7.79 3.39 -10.37
CA LEU A 55 -6.60 2.61 -10.05
C LEU A 55 -6.94 1.25 -9.42
N SER A 56 -7.91 1.18 -8.50
CA SER A 56 -8.40 -0.08 -7.91
C SER A 56 -8.97 -1.02 -8.97
N LEU A 57 -9.75 -0.50 -9.92
CA LEU A 57 -10.28 -1.28 -11.03
C LEU A 57 -9.16 -1.79 -11.95
N LEU A 58 -8.22 -0.92 -12.32
CA LEU A 58 -7.06 -1.28 -13.15
C LEU A 58 -6.22 -2.38 -12.49
N ALA A 59 -5.89 -2.21 -11.21
CA ALA A 59 -5.13 -3.18 -10.42
C ALA A 59 -5.85 -4.54 -10.36
N THR A 60 -7.17 -4.53 -10.16
CA THR A 60 -8.00 -5.75 -10.09
C THR A 60 -8.00 -6.50 -11.42
N VAL A 61 -8.25 -5.81 -12.53
CA VAL A 61 -8.26 -6.43 -13.87
C VAL A 61 -6.88 -7.00 -14.21
N ALA A 62 -5.82 -6.25 -13.94
CA ALA A 62 -4.45 -6.68 -14.17
C ALA A 62 -4.07 -7.87 -13.27
N PHE A 63 -4.51 -7.89 -12.00
CA PHE A 63 -4.23 -8.98 -11.07
C PHE A 63 -4.93 -10.28 -11.49
N ILE A 64 -6.21 -10.19 -11.89
CA ILE A 64 -6.96 -11.35 -12.42
C ILE A 64 -6.30 -11.85 -13.71
N SER A 65 -5.92 -10.94 -14.63
CA SER A 65 -5.17 -11.29 -15.84
C SER A 65 -3.89 -12.05 -15.49
N THR A 66 -3.12 -11.55 -14.54
CA THR A 66 -1.87 -12.17 -14.06
C THR A 66 -2.13 -13.59 -13.58
N ALA A 67 -3.11 -13.78 -12.68
CA ALA A 67 -3.43 -15.09 -12.11
C ALA A 67 -3.88 -16.10 -13.18
N VAL A 68 -4.77 -15.69 -14.09
CA VAL A 68 -5.30 -16.57 -15.15
C VAL A 68 -4.19 -16.92 -16.15
N THR A 69 -3.46 -15.93 -16.65
CA THR A 69 -2.42 -16.15 -17.66
C THR A 69 -1.21 -16.89 -17.07
N ALA A 70 -0.85 -16.66 -15.80
CA ALA A 70 0.17 -17.42 -15.08
C ALA A 70 -0.21 -18.90 -15.03
N ALA A 71 -1.41 -19.22 -14.53
CA ALA A 71 -1.88 -20.59 -14.40
C ALA A 71 -1.93 -21.30 -15.76
N LEU A 72 -2.45 -20.64 -16.80
CA LEU A 72 -2.49 -21.19 -18.15
C LEU A 72 -1.10 -21.35 -18.78
N SER A 73 -0.17 -20.43 -18.50
CA SER A 73 1.21 -20.53 -18.99
C SER A 73 1.91 -21.76 -18.42
N LEU A 74 1.76 -21.99 -17.10
CA LEU A 74 2.32 -23.14 -16.41
C LEU A 74 1.70 -24.46 -16.87
N ALA A 75 0.39 -24.47 -17.09
CA ALA A 75 -0.30 -25.66 -17.61
C ALA A 75 0.13 -26.05 -19.03
N LYS A 76 0.57 -25.08 -19.84
CA LYS A 76 1.05 -25.31 -21.21
C LYS A 76 2.56 -25.48 -21.33
N PHE A 77 3.30 -25.30 -20.23
CA PHE A 77 4.76 -25.38 -20.25
C PHE A 77 5.23 -26.82 -20.40
N HIS A 78 6.15 -27.03 -21.35
CA HIS A 78 6.77 -28.32 -21.64
C HIS A 78 8.30 -28.20 -21.83
N GLY A 79 8.90 -27.07 -21.44
CA GLY A 79 10.35 -26.91 -21.37
C GLY A 79 10.98 -27.69 -20.22
N ARG A 80 12.32 -27.82 -20.25
CA ARG A 80 13.07 -28.53 -19.19
C ARG A 80 13.32 -27.70 -17.93
N ASP A 81 13.40 -26.38 -18.08
CA ASP A 81 13.83 -25.46 -17.02
C ASP A 81 12.80 -24.33 -16.89
N ARG A 82 12.00 -24.33 -15.81
CA ARG A 82 10.92 -23.36 -15.58
C ARG A 82 11.40 -21.93 -15.33
N THR A 83 12.71 -21.73 -15.21
CA THR A 83 13.31 -20.39 -15.11
C THR A 83 13.62 -19.77 -16.46
N LYS A 84 13.61 -20.58 -17.53
CA LYS A 84 13.96 -20.16 -18.88
C LYS A 84 12.79 -20.40 -19.79
N TRP A 85 12.18 -19.31 -20.21
CA TRP A 85 11.01 -19.34 -21.09
C TRP A 85 11.42 -18.93 -22.49
N GLY A 86 11.41 -19.89 -23.42
CA GLY A 86 11.52 -19.65 -24.85
C GLY A 86 10.17 -19.85 -25.56
N PRO A 87 9.99 -19.27 -26.76
CA PRO A 87 8.79 -19.50 -27.57
C PRO A 87 8.50 -20.98 -27.88
N ALA A 88 9.54 -21.83 -27.87
CA ALA A 88 9.45 -23.26 -28.11
C ALA A 88 9.06 -24.09 -26.88
N ASP A 89 9.04 -23.51 -25.67
CA ASP A 89 8.79 -24.25 -24.43
C ASP A 89 7.29 -24.36 -24.06
N GLY A 90 6.41 -23.82 -24.91
CA GLY A 90 4.97 -23.79 -24.68
C GLY A 90 4.55 -22.74 -23.65
N GLY A 91 3.39 -22.12 -23.84
CA GLY A 91 2.88 -21.12 -22.89
C GLY A 91 3.64 -19.79 -22.83
N TYR A 92 4.73 -19.60 -23.57
CA TYR A 92 5.58 -18.38 -23.56
C TYR A 92 4.81 -17.06 -23.64
N HIS A 93 3.88 -16.93 -24.59
CA HIS A 93 3.09 -15.70 -24.74
C HIS A 93 2.14 -15.45 -23.56
N LEU A 94 1.64 -16.52 -22.94
CA LEU A 94 0.81 -16.41 -21.73
C LEU A 94 1.67 -16.01 -20.53
N HIS A 95 2.89 -16.54 -20.43
CA HIS A 95 3.84 -16.15 -19.40
C HIS A 95 4.22 -14.67 -19.55
N LEU A 96 4.56 -14.23 -20.77
CA LEU A 96 4.83 -12.81 -21.06
C LEU A 96 3.63 -11.91 -20.72
N ALA A 97 2.41 -12.33 -21.09
CA ALA A 97 1.20 -11.59 -20.75
C ALA A 97 1.00 -11.49 -19.24
N SER A 98 1.25 -12.59 -18.52
CA SER A 98 1.18 -12.65 -17.06
C SER A 98 2.15 -11.69 -16.40
N THR A 99 3.43 -11.74 -16.79
CA THR A 99 4.46 -10.84 -16.28
C THR A 99 4.09 -9.38 -16.58
N ALA A 100 3.67 -9.06 -17.81
CA ALA A 100 3.27 -7.70 -18.15
C ALA A 100 2.08 -7.22 -17.30
N SER A 101 1.07 -8.07 -17.08
CA SER A 101 -0.05 -7.73 -16.21
C SER A 101 0.33 -7.63 -14.74
N GLU A 102 1.32 -8.40 -14.29
CA GLU A 102 1.81 -8.38 -12.91
C GLU A 102 2.45 -7.04 -12.59
N TRP A 103 3.35 -6.58 -13.48
CA TRP A 103 3.96 -5.26 -13.39
C TRP A 103 2.92 -4.14 -13.45
N LEU A 104 1.89 -4.29 -14.29
CA LEU A 104 0.80 -3.31 -14.34
C LEU A 104 0.04 -3.24 -13.00
N THR A 105 -0.23 -4.37 -12.34
CA THR A 105 -0.81 -4.40 -11.00
C THR A 105 0.10 -3.70 -9.99
N ALA A 106 1.39 -4.02 -9.98
CA ALA A 106 2.36 -3.41 -9.07
C ALA A 106 2.38 -1.88 -9.22
N PHE A 107 2.52 -1.38 -10.45
CA PHE A 107 2.50 0.05 -10.72
C PHE A 107 1.18 0.71 -10.34
N ALA A 108 0.04 0.06 -10.57
CA ALA A 108 -1.26 0.60 -10.18
C ALA A 108 -1.39 0.74 -8.66
N VAL A 109 -0.91 -0.25 -7.89
CA VAL A 109 -0.88 -0.19 -6.41
C VAL A 109 0.09 0.88 -5.91
N ASP A 110 1.28 1.00 -6.50
CA ASP A 110 2.25 2.03 -6.10
C ASP A 110 1.72 3.44 -6.39
N LEU A 111 1.17 3.67 -7.59
CA LEU A 111 0.51 4.92 -7.95
C LEU A 111 -0.66 5.22 -7.02
N TYR A 112 -1.40 4.19 -6.60
CA TYR A 112 -2.49 4.34 -5.63
C TYR A 112 -1.97 4.88 -4.30
N ILE A 113 -0.89 4.29 -3.76
CA ILE A 113 -0.27 4.76 -2.51
C ILE A 113 0.20 6.22 -2.65
N LEU A 114 0.81 6.57 -3.79
CA LEU A 114 1.26 7.94 -4.07
C LEU A 114 0.11 8.96 -4.07
N THR A 115 -1.13 8.56 -4.30
CA THR A 115 -2.28 9.49 -4.20
C THR A 115 -2.45 10.08 -2.80
N PHE A 116 -1.95 9.43 -1.74
CA PHE A 116 -2.08 9.92 -0.37
C PHE A 116 -1.05 10.99 0.01
N VAL A 117 0.00 11.19 -0.77
CA VAL A 117 1.11 12.10 -0.42
C VAL A 117 0.60 13.51 -0.09
N ARG A 118 -0.34 14.04 -0.89
CA ARG A 118 -0.93 15.37 -0.66
C ARG A 118 -1.79 15.42 0.61
N GLU A 119 -2.49 14.34 0.92
CA GLU A 119 -3.40 14.28 2.08
C GLU A 119 -2.58 14.17 3.37
N PHE A 120 -1.54 13.34 3.39
CA PHE A 120 -0.65 13.22 4.55
C PHE A 120 0.13 14.50 4.84
N HIS A 121 0.43 15.32 3.82
CA HIS A 121 1.06 16.62 4.04
C HIS A 121 0.13 17.62 4.77
N ASN A 122 -1.19 17.39 4.76
CA ASN A 122 -2.18 18.30 5.33
C ASN A 122 -2.76 17.79 6.67
N ILE A 123 -2.27 16.65 7.17
CA ILE A 123 -2.73 16.06 8.44
C ILE A 123 -1.63 16.25 9.49
N TYR A 124 -1.98 16.88 10.60
CA TYR A 124 -1.16 16.91 11.81
C TYR A 124 -1.93 16.29 12.99
N LEU A 125 -1.20 15.67 13.91
CA LEU A 125 -1.76 15.09 15.12
C LEU A 125 -1.27 15.90 16.32
N GLU A 126 -2.20 16.49 17.07
CA GLU A 126 -1.88 17.04 18.39
C GLU A 126 -1.89 15.94 19.45
N SER A 127 -0.91 15.98 20.37
CA SER A 127 -0.87 15.05 21.50
C SER A 127 -2.12 15.20 22.38
N PRO A 128 -2.71 14.10 22.88
CA PRO A 128 -3.89 14.18 23.75
C PRO A 128 -3.57 14.95 25.03
N LYS A 129 -4.49 15.82 25.45
CA LYS A 129 -4.37 16.53 26.73
C LYS A 129 -4.58 15.54 27.88
N VAL A 130 -3.55 15.32 28.69
CA VAL A 130 -3.62 14.48 29.89
C VAL A 130 -3.98 15.37 31.08
N TYR A 131 -5.14 15.12 31.69
CA TYR A 131 -5.55 15.78 32.93
C TYR A 131 -5.34 14.83 34.11
N PHE A 132 -4.51 15.22 35.07
CA PHE A 132 -4.37 14.49 36.33
C PHE A 132 -5.46 14.96 37.28
N LEU A 133 -6.43 14.08 37.55
CA LEU A 133 -7.43 14.31 38.59
C LEU A 133 -6.83 13.89 39.93
N VAL A 134 -6.31 14.86 40.69
CA VAL A 134 -5.90 14.63 42.08
C VAL A 134 -7.16 14.64 42.94
N ASN A 135 -7.79 13.48 43.11
CA ASN A 135 -8.66 13.23 44.25
C ASN A 135 -7.74 12.87 45.42
N ASP A 136 -7.78 13.72 46.46
CA ASP A 136 -6.97 13.66 47.68
C ASP A 136 -5.52 14.15 47.54
N ALA A 137 -5.35 15.46 47.72
CA ALA A 137 -4.16 15.99 48.39
C ALA A 137 -4.59 17.10 49.36
N HIS A 138 -4.46 16.82 50.65
CA HIS A 138 -4.16 17.86 51.62
C HIS A 138 -3.07 18.77 51.03
N SER A 139 -3.42 20.04 50.78
CA SER A 139 -2.54 21.19 50.59
C SER A 139 -1.14 20.89 49.99
N VAL A 140 -1.05 20.75 48.67
CA VAL A 140 0.25 20.92 47.98
C VAL A 140 0.37 22.39 47.57
N ARG A 141 1.38 23.05 48.12
CA ARG A 141 1.65 24.50 48.05
C ARG A 141 2.05 24.90 46.62
N SER A 142 1.49 26.01 46.16
CA SER A 142 1.50 26.60 44.79
C SER A 142 2.86 26.83 44.08
N SER A 143 4.01 26.41 44.64
CA SER A 143 5.34 26.82 44.13
C SER A 143 6.01 25.86 43.14
N GLU A 144 5.47 24.66 42.88
CA GLU A 144 6.15 23.66 42.03
C GLU A 144 5.59 23.53 40.59
N VAL A 145 4.60 24.31 40.18
CA VAL A 145 3.83 24.04 38.93
C VAL A 145 4.40 24.74 37.67
N TYR A 146 5.44 25.57 37.75
CA TYR A 146 5.76 26.54 36.68
C TYR A 146 6.94 26.27 35.74
N HIS A 147 7.48 25.06 35.61
CA HIS A 147 8.67 24.84 34.75
C HIS A 147 8.49 23.96 33.50
N THR A 148 7.27 23.68 33.06
CA THR A 148 7.02 22.87 31.85
C THR A 148 6.25 23.60 30.76
N GLN A 149 6.48 24.91 30.62
CA GLN A 149 6.06 25.63 29.42
C GLN A 149 7.22 25.63 28.42
N GLU A 150 7.42 24.47 27.78
CA GLU A 150 8.27 24.35 26.60
C GLU A 150 7.74 25.32 25.54
N GLN A 151 8.63 26.19 25.04
CA GLN A 151 8.33 27.18 24.02
C GLN A 151 7.80 26.48 22.76
N LEU A 152 6.50 26.59 22.51
CA LEU A 152 5.92 26.32 21.20
C LEU A 152 6.39 27.43 20.25
N GLU A 153 7.48 27.15 19.53
CA GLU A 153 7.93 27.97 18.42
C GLU A 153 6.93 27.79 17.27
N VAL A 154 6.04 28.78 17.13
CA VAL A 154 5.10 28.85 16.00
C VAL A 154 5.91 29.25 14.77
N PRO A 155 5.97 28.44 13.70
CA PRO A 155 6.66 28.83 12.49
C PRO A 155 5.90 30.00 11.86
N GLY A 156 6.57 31.14 11.70
CA GLY A 156 6.04 32.30 10.99
C GLY A 156 5.72 31.94 9.54
N SER A 157 4.58 32.40 9.06
CA SER A 157 4.18 32.33 7.66
C SER A 157 4.88 33.45 6.88
N ASP A 158 5.86 33.08 6.06
CA ASP A 158 6.33 33.86 4.90
C ASP A 158 5.80 33.20 3.60
#